data_AF-A0A933GUQ4-F1
#
_entry.id   AF-A0A933GUQ4-F1
#
_cell.length_a   1.000
_cell.length_b   1.000
_cell.length_c   1.000
_cell.angle_alpha   90.00
_cell.angle_beta   90.00
_cell.angle_gamma   90.00
#
_symmetry.space_group_name_H-M   'P 1'
#
loop_
_entity.id
_entity.type
_entity.pdbx_description
1 polymer ?
#
loop_
_entity_poly.entity_id
_entity_poly.type
_entity_poly.pdbx_seq_one_letter_code
_entity_poly.pdbx_strand_id
1 'polypeptide(L)'
;MPSPFPGMDPFLEIPWLGPDFHHELAASIRGILNPRLPPGYYVLVPHRVVVDHMSPEEVRVLVPDASVLRDREVAAPMTASGQSGGVLTAPVEVDLEIPVPAEQFFVEVRRRPSEELVTVIEIVSPANKRPGKDHEAYLAKRDEYFLGDAHFIEIDLLRGGRRWKAGDEPALGYRVLLSRSRRRHKAGIWPFGVRDPLPPTPVPLARGDADVELPLRSVLSDAYERAGYARWLDYSGPVPPPPLSDEDAAWVRQVVDRR
;
A
#
# COMPACT_ATOMS: atom_id res chain seq x y z
N MET A 1 -4.96 -7.15 20.46
CA MET A 1 -6.21 -7.50 19.78
C MET A 1 -5.93 -7.40 18.31
N PRO A 2 -6.04 -8.50 17.57
CA PRO A 2 -5.79 -8.50 16.14
C PRO A 2 -6.92 -7.79 15.38
N SER A 3 -6.71 -7.53 14.10
CA SER A 3 -7.77 -7.05 13.20
C SER A 3 -8.98 -8.02 13.22
N PRO A 4 -10.22 -7.51 13.23
CA PRO A 4 -11.42 -8.33 13.33
C PRO A 4 -11.76 -9.08 12.04
N PHE A 5 -11.20 -8.68 10.90
CA PHE A 5 -11.48 -9.29 9.60
C PHE A 5 -10.55 -10.48 9.36
N PRO A 6 -11.00 -11.58 8.73
CA PRO A 6 -10.15 -12.71 8.36
C PRO A 6 -9.16 -12.35 7.23
N GLY A 7 -9.60 -11.51 6.30
CA GLY A 7 -8.81 -10.96 5.21
C GLY A 7 -8.07 -9.68 5.61
N MET A 8 -7.89 -8.79 4.63
CA MET A 8 -7.35 -7.45 4.88
C MET A 8 -8.39 -6.58 5.60
N ASP A 9 -7.92 -5.72 6.51
CA ASP A 9 -8.77 -4.74 7.19
C ASP A 9 -8.97 -3.51 6.31
N PRO A 10 -10.20 -3.24 5.81
CA PRO A 10 -10.41 -2.14 4.88
C PRO A 10 -10.26 -0.76 5.55
N PHE A 11 -10.29 -0.68 6.90
CA PHE A 11 -10.04 0.56 7.64
C PHE A 11 -8.55 0.93 7.70
N LEU A 12 -7.64 0.03 7.31
CA LEU A 12 -6.21 0.35 7.19
C LEU A 12 -5.85 1.07 5.89
N GLU A 13 -6.79 1.17 4.94
CA GLU A 13 -6.61 1.92 3.68
C GLU A 13 -6.91 3.42 3.83
N ILE A 14 -6.98 3.95 5.06
CA ILE A 14 -7.08 5.39 5.31
C ILE A 14 -5.79 6.07 4.79
N PRO A 15 -5.89 7.12 3.93
CA PRO A 15 -4.72 7.69 3.27
C PRO A 15 -3.58 8.11 4.21
N TRP A 16 -3.90 8.78 5.33
CA TRP A 16 -2.89 9.25 6.28
C TRP A 16 -2.23 8.13 7.10
N LEU A 17 -2.87 6.96 7.20
CA LEU A 17 -2.35 5.80 7.90
C LEU A 17 -1.43 4.94 7.02
N GLY A 18 -1.55 5.06 5.70
CA GLY A 18 -0.81 4.26 4.72
C GLY A 18 0.69 4.14 5.01
N PRO A 19 1.43 5.24 5.24
CA PRO A 19 2.88 5.18 5.51
C PRO A 19 3.24 4.38 6.76
N ASP A 20 2.53 4.59 7.87
CA ASP A 20 2.75 3.88 9.13
C ASP A 20 2.43 2.38 8.99
N PHE A 21 1.29 2.05 8.37
CA PHE A 21 0.90 0.67 8.12
C PHE A 21 1.91 -0.06 7.22
N HIS A 22 2.40 0.61 6.17
CA HIS A 22 3.39 0.07 5.24
C HIS A 22 4.71 -0.27 5.96
N HIS A 23 5.17 0.65 6.82
CA HIS A 23 6.35 0.44 7.66
C HIS A 23 6.18 -0.75 8.60
N GLU A 24 5.10 -0.78 9.39
CA GLU A 24 4.87 -1.83 10.38
C GLU A 24 4.68 -3.20 9.72
N LEU A 25 4.05 -3.26 8.53
CA LEU A 25 3.95 -4.49 7.76
C LEU A 25 5.33 -5.01 7.35
N ALA A 26 6.21 -4.16 6.81
CA ALA A 26 7.56 -4.54 6.42
C ALA A 26 8.41 -4.99 7.62
N ALA A 27 8.31 -4.27 8.74
CA ALA A 27 8.97 -4.61 10.00
C ALA A 27 8.51 -5.96 10.54
N SER A 28 7.20 -6.23 10.47
CA SER A 28 6.57 -7.50 10.91
C SER A 28 7.01 -8.67 10.03
N ILE A 29 7.07 -8.49 8.70
CA ILE A 29 7.60 -9.51 7.78
C ILE A 29 9.03 -9.89 8.18
N ARG A 30 9.90 -8.91 8.44
CA ARG A 30 11.28 -9.17 8.89
C ARG A 30 11.32 -9.93 10.22
N GLY A 31 10.54 -9.48 11.20
CA GLY A 31 10.49 -10.11 12.53
C GLY A 31 10.01 -11.56 12.48
N ILE A 32 9.11 -11.87 11.55
CA ILE A 32 8.53 -13.21 11.32
C ILE A 32 9.44 -14.10 10.49
N LEU A 33 10.08 -13.58 9.45
CA LEU A 33 10.92 -14.40 8.56
C LEU A 33 12.28 -14.71 9.16
N ASN A 34 12.97 -13.75 9.78
CA ASN A 34 14.34 -13.97 10.29
C ASN A 34 14.48 -15.22 11.18
N PRO A 35 13.59 -15.48 12.16
CA PRO A 35 13.67 -16.68 12.99
C PRO A 35 13.34 -17.99 12.26
N ARG A 36 12.68 -17.92 11.10
CA ARG A 36 12.26 -19.09 10.30
C ARG A 36 13.23 -19.43 9.17
N LEU A 37 14.15 -18.53 8.85
CA LEU A 37 15.14 -18.74 7.80
C LEU A 37 16.22 -19.74 8.23
N PRO A 38 16.71 -20.59 7.32
CA PRO A 38 17.83 -21.47 7.60
C PRO A 38 19.14 -20.67 7.79
N PRO A 39 20.17 -21.28 8.43
CA PRO A 39 21.46 -20.62 8.62
C PRO A 39 22.05 -20.06 7.33
N GLY A 40 22.60 -18.85 7.40
CA GLY A 40 23.21 -18.16 6.27
C GLY A 40 22.27 -17.23 5.51
N TYR A 41 20.98 -17.18 5.86
CA TYR A 41 20.04 -16.20 5.32
C TYR A 41 19.69 -15.12 6.34
N TYR A 42 19.32 -13.94 5.84
CA TYR A 42 18.85 -12.82 6.67
C TYR A 42 17.90 -11.93 5.87
N VAL A 43 17.08 -11.18 6.61
CA VAL A 43 16.11 -10.25 6.04
C VAL A 43 16.49 -8.81 6.32
N LEU A 44 16.51 -7.99 5.27
CA LEU A 44 16.60 -6.54 5.34
C LEU A 44 15.25 -5.89 5.01
N VAL A 45 15.06 -4.67 5.50
CA VAL A 45 13.91 -3.82 5.15
C VAL A 45 14.45 -2.48 4.65
N PRO A 46 14.92 -2.39 3.40
CA PRO A 46 15.29 -1.11 2.82
C PRO A 46 14.05 -0.25 2.58
N HIS A 47 14.29 1.04 2.37
CA HIS A 47 13.27 1.97 1.90
C HIS A 47 13.82 2.79 0.73
N ARG A 48 12.89 3.33 -0.06
CA ARG A 48 13.17 4.33 -1.09
C ARG A 48 12.18 5.48 -0.94
N VAL A 49 12.62 6.69 -1.25
CA VAL A 49 11.74 7.85 -1.32
C VAL A 49 11.21 7.94 -2.74
N VAL A 50 9.90 8.00 -2.88
CA VAL A 50 9.20 8.30 -4.13
C VAL A 50 8.47 9.64 -4.01
N VAL A 51 8.06 10.22 -5.13
CA VAL A 51 7.24 11.44 -5.14
C VAL A 51 5.82 11.05 -5.49
N ASP A 52 4.91 11.04 -4.53
CA ASP A 52 3.50 10.75 -4.76
C ASP A 52 2.76 12.03 -5.20
N HIS A 53 2.10 11.99 -6.35
CA HIS A 53 1.35 13.12 -6.90
C HIS A 53 -0.11 13.03 -6.42
N MET A 54 -0.45 13.85 -5.41
CA MET A 54 -1.72 13.79 -4.68
C MET A 54 -2.62 14.97 -5.01
N SER A 55 -3.95 14.80 -4.93
CA SER A 55 -4.88 15.93 -5.04
C SER A 55 -4.77 16.87 -3.82
N PRO A 56 -5.17 18.15 -3.93
CA PRO A 56 -5.21 19.06 -2.78
C PRO A 56 -6.05 18.53 -1.62
N GLU A 57 -7.13 17.79 -1.89
CA GLU A 57 -7.98 17.16 -0.87
C GLU A 57 -7.24 16.04 -0.14
N GLU A 58 -6.50 15.20 -0.86
CA GLU A 58 -5.69 14.13 -0.26
C GLU A 58 -4.56 14.68 0.61
N VAL A 59 -3.88 15.74 0.16
CA VAL A 59 -2.83 16.40 0.95
C VAL A 59 -3.38 16.98 2.25
N ARG A 60 -4.60 17.53 2.26
CA ARG A 60 -5.25 18.03 3.48
C ARG A 60 -5.53 16.93 4.49
N VAL A 61 -5.87 15.73 4.02
CA VAL A 61 -6.06 14.56 4.87
C VAL A 61 -4.73 14.06 5.43
N LEU A 62 -3.65 14.09 4.63
CA LEU A 62 -2.33 13.60 5.02
C LEU A 62 -1.56 14.57 5.95
N VAL A 63 -1.70 15.88 5.73
CA VAL A 63 -1.02 16.94 6.48
C VAL A 63 -2.09 17.86 7.08
N PRO A 64 -2.65 17.53 8.26
CA PRO A 64 -3.69 18.32 8.90
C PRO A 64 -3.26 19.77 9.15
N ASP A 65 -1.97 20.03 9.37
CA ASP A 65 -1.43 21.37 9.62
C ASP A 65 -1.46 22.28 8.37
N ALA A 66 -1.58 21.72 7.17
CA ALA A 66 -1.78 22.49 5.93
C ALA A 66 -3.17 23.12 5.82
N SER A 67 -4.13 22.68 6.66
CA SER A 67 -5.50 23.23 6.73
C SER A 67 -5.54 24.69 7.18
N VAL A 68 -4.55 25.12 7.97
CA VAL A 68 -4.56 26.42 8.65
C VAL A 68 -4.25 27.59 7.70
N LEU A 69 -3.80 27.31 6.48
CA LEU A 69 -3.47 28.36 5.49
C LEU A 69 -4.68 28.90 4.71
N ARG A 70 -5.91 28.37 4.88
CA ARG A 70 -7.10 28.85 4.15
C ARG A 70 -8.11 29.70 4.95
N ASP A 71 -7.95 29.87 6.26
CA ASP A 71 -8.82 30.76 7.05
C ASP A 71 -8.39 32.23 7.07
N ARG A 72 -7.40 32.61 6.25
CA ARG A 72 -7.37 33.99 5.77
C ARG A 72 -8.34 34.11 4.61
N GLU A 73 -9.61 34.31 4.95
CA GLU A 73 -10.53 35.05 4.09
C GLU A 73 -9.73 36.23 3.52
N VAL A 74 -9.47 36.17 2.21
CA VAL A 74 -9.10 37.36 1.47
C VAL A 74 -10.28 38.28 1.65
N ALA A 75 -10.11 39.26 2.53
CA ALA A 75 -11.10 40.29 2.80
C ALA A 75 -11.67 40.76 1.46
N ALA A 76 -12.98 40.58 1.28
CA ALA A 76 -13.69 41.05 0.10
C ALA A 76 -13.28 42.51 -0.16
N PRO A 77 -12.95 42.91 -1.40
CA PRO A 77 -12.58 44.29 -1.67
C PRO A 77 -13.75 45.18 -1.27
N MET A 78 -13.49 46.13 -0.37
CA MET A 78 -14.43 47.20 -0.04
C MET A 78 -14.91 47.84 -1.35
N THR A 79 -16.22 47.96 -1.50
CA THR A 79 -16.89 48.54 -2.66
C THR A 79 -16.40 49.96 -2.92
N ALA A 80 -15.53 50.13 -3.93
CA ALA A 80 -15.24 51.43 -4.52
C ALA A 80 -16.20 51.66 -5.69
N SER A 81 -17.09 52.63 -5.53
CA SER A 81 -17.97 53.11 -6.60
C SER A 81 -17.15 53.85 -7.67
N GLY A 82 -17.08 53.30 -8.88
CA GLY A 82 -16.52 53.98 -10.05
C GLY A 82 -16.59 53.10 -11.31
N GLN A 83 -17.38 53.52 -12.29
CA GLN A 83 -17.50 52.86 -13.60
C GLN A 83 -16.20 52.92 -14.40
N SER A 84 -15.77 51.78 -14.95
CA SER A 84 -15.24 51.68 -16.31
C SER A 84 -15.34 50.23 -16.80
N GLY A 85 -15.85 50.07 -18.02
CA GLY A 85 -16.09 48.77 -18.65
C GLY A 85 -14.79 48.07 -19.03
N GLY A 86 -14.62 46.88 -18.47
CA GLY A 86 -13.75 45.83 -18.98
C GLY A 86 -14.37 44.52 -18.50
N VAL A 87 -14.72 43.61 -19.41
CA VAL A 87 -15.08 42.24 -19.01
C VAL A 87 -13.76 41.60 -18.55
N LEU A 88 -13.46 41.72 -17.26
CA LEU A 88 -12.40 40.96 -16.64
C LEU A 88 -12.88 39.51 -16.60
N THR A 89 -12.47 38.71 -17.57
CA THR A 89 -12.60 37.25 -17.47
C THR A 89 -11.78 36.78 -16.28
N ALA A 90 -12.47 36.36 -15.22
CA ALA A 90 -11.83 35.73 -14.08
C ALA A 90 -11.07 34.46 -14.55
N PRO A 91 -9.89 34.16 -13.97
CA PRO A 91 -9.17 32.94 -14.30
C PRO A 91 -10.01 31.72 -13.90
N VAL A 92 -9.95 30.68 -14.73
CA VAL A 92 -10.47 29.35 -14.35
C VAL A 92 -9.45 28.75 -13.39
N GLU A 93 -9.84 28.57 -12.14
CA GLU A 93 -9.04 27.84 -11.16
C GLU A 93 -9.11 26.34 -11.46
N VAL A 94 -7.95 25.69 -11.44
CA VAL A 94 -7.83 24.24 -11.63
C VAL A 94 -7.03 23.66 -10.48
N ASP A 95 -7.46 22.49 -10.00
CA ASP A 95 -6.69 21.75 -9.01
C ASP A 95 -5.44 21.16 -9.65
N LEU A 96 -4.30 21.42 -9.00
CA LEU A 96 -3.02 20.85 -9.38
C LEU A 96 -2.69 19.67 -8.47
N GLU A 97 -2.12 18.62 -9.05
CA GLU A 97 -1.50 17.55 -8.27
C GLU A 97 -0.26 18.09 -7.54
N ILE A 98 -0.19 17.81 -6.24
CA ILE A 98 0.87 18.26 -5.36
C ILE A 98 1.86 17.11 -5.17
N PRO A 99 3.15 17.30 -5.51
CA PRO A 99 4.18 16.29 -5.27
C PRO A 99 4.50 16.20 -3.77
N VAL A 100 4.31 15.03 -3.18
CA VAL A 100 4.59 14.74 -1.78
C VAL A 100 5.63 13.61 -1.68
N PRO A 101 6.76 13.81 -0.97
CA PRO A 101 7.72 12.71 -0.76
C PRO A 101 7.08 11.63 0.13
N ALA A 102 7.17 10.38 -0.31
CA ALA A 102 6.66 9.21 0.41
C ALA A 102 7.74 8.12 0.52
N GLU A 103 7.91 7.57 1.72
CA GLU A 103 8.77 6.41 1.94
C GLU A 103 8.05 5.12 1.55
N GLN A 104 8.71 4.30 0.74
CA GLN A 104 8.25 2.96 0.37
C GLN A 104 9.23 1.91 0.92
N PHE A 105 8.77 1.09 1.85
CA PHE A 105 9.50 -0.05 2.38
C PHE A 105 9.29 -1.31 1.54
N PHE A 106 10.34 -2.10 1.39
CA PHE A 106 10.26 -3.43 0.78
C PHE A 106 11.17 -4.37 1.56
N VAL A 107 11.04 -5.67 1.30
CA VAL A 107 11.78 -6.68 2.06
C VAL A 107 12.73 -7.42 1.13
N GLU A 108 13.98 -7.57 1.57
CA GLU A 108 14.99 -8.36 0.88
C GLU A 108 15.40 -9.55 1.74
N VAL A 109 15.25 -10.77 1.19
CA VAL A 109 15.88 -11.96 1.72
C VAL A 109 17.21 -12.14 1.02
N ARG A 110 18.30 -12.12 1.79
CA ARG A 110 19.67 -12.22 1.27
C ARG A 110 20.41 -13.39 1.88
N ARG A 111 21.45 -13.84 1.18
CA ARG A 111 22.30 -14.97 1.60
C ARG A 111 23.74 -14.53 1.86
N ARG A 112 24.30 -14.96 2.99
CA ARG A 112 25.71 -14.79 3.36
C ARG A 112 26.56 -15.93 2.77
N PRO A 113 27.87 -15.70 2.52
CA PRO A 113 28.58 -14.43 2.69
C PRO A 113 28.54 -13.52 1.47
N SER A 114 28.03 -13.98 0.32
CA SER A 114 28.00 -13.23 -0.95
C SER A 114 27.08 -12.01 -0.93
N GLU A 115 26.23 -11.90 0.09
CA GLU A 115 25.13 -10.93 0.15
C GLU A 115 24.20 -11.03 -1.06
N GLU A 116 24.09 -12.21 -1.66
CA GLU A 116 23.22 -12.45 -2.82
C GLU A 116 21.77 -12.11 -2.47
N LEU A 117 21.11 -11.31 -3.32
CA LEU A 117 19.68 -11.04 -3.21
C LEU A 117 18.90 -12.24 -3.75
N VAL A 118 18.22 -12.95 -2.85
CA VAL A 118 17.54 -14.20 -3.19
C VAL A 118 16.06 -13.97 -3.48
N THR A 119 15.37 -13.20 -2.62
CA THR A 119 13.94 -12.88 -2.80
C THR A 119 13.67 -11.45 -2.42
N VAL A 120 12.94 -10.73 -3.27
CA VAL A 120 12.37 -9.41 -2.98
C VAL A 120 10.89 -9.57 -2.72
N ILE A 121 10.38 -8.90 -1.68
CA ILE A 121 8.96 -8.76 -1.39
C ILE A 121 8.64 -7.26 -1.47
N GLU A 122 7.98 -6.86 -2.55
CA GLU A 122 7.42 -5.52 -2.71
C GLU A 122 6.07 -5.45 -2.00
N ILE A 123 5.89 -4.41 -1.19
CA ILE A 123 4.61 -4.08 -0.57
C ILE A 123 4.05 -2.92 -1.37
N VAL A 124 2.91 -3.12 -2.03
CA VAL A 124 2.33 -2.11 -2.91
C VAL A 124 1.81 -0.93 -2.09
N SER A 125 2.21 0.28 -2.48
CA SER A 125 1.72 1.54 -1.91
C SER A 125 0.80 2.28 -2.90
N PRO A 126 0.02 3.28 -2.44
CA PRO A 126 -0.86 4.05 -3.32
C PRO A 126 -0.15 4.65 -4.54
N ALA A 127 1.03 5.24 -4.34
CA ALA A 127 1.85 5.82 -5.41
C ALA A 127 2.16 4.80 -6.54
N ASN A 128 2.33 3.51 -6.22
CA ASN A 128 2.59 2.48 -7.24
C ASN A 128 1.38 2.19 -8.13
N LYS A 129 0.18 2.63 -7.75
CA LYS A 129 -1.07 2.40 -8.47
C LYS A 129 -1.66 3.66 -9.11
N ARG A 130 -1.11 4.85 -8.83
CA ARG A 130 -1.54 6.10 -9.47
C ARG A 130 -1.02 6.16 -10.91
N PRO A 131 -1.85 6.47 -11.91
CA PRO A 131 -1.38 6.66 -13.27
C PRO A 131 -0.25 7.71 -13.35
N GLY A 132 0.69 7.53 -14.28
CA GLY A 132 1.78 8.47 -14.51
C GLY A 132 3.14 7.93 -14.04
N LYS A 133 4.04 8.86 -13.71
CA LYS A 133 5.47 8.58 -13.50
C LYS A 133 5.73 7.55 -12.40
N ASP A 134 4.93 7.55 -11.34
CA ASP A 134 5.16 6.69 -10.17
C ASP A 134 4.82 5.22 -10.47
N HIS A 135 3.72 4.99 -11.20
CA HIS A 135 3.38 3.67 -11.70
C HIS A 135 4.39 3.19 -12.76
N GLU A 136 4.82 4.06 -13.67
CA GLU A 136 5.84 3.72 -14.68
C GLU A 136 7.17 3.33 -14.02
N ALA A 137 7.63 4.09 -13.01
CA ALA A 137 8.82 3.77 -12.25
C ALA A 137 8.69 2.45 -11.49
N TYR A 138 7.51 2.17 -10.92
CA TYR A 138 7.22 0.88 -10.29
C TYR A 138 7.32 -0.29 -11.28
N LEU A 139 6.70 -0.16 -12.46
CA LEU A 139 6.76 -1.19 -13.49
C LEU A 139 8.20 -1.41 -13.99
N ALA A 140 8.96 -0.33 -14.21
CA ALA A 140 10.35 -0.41 -14.60
C ALA A 140 11.19 -1.15 -13.54
N LYS A 141 10.99 -0.84 -12.25
CA LYS A 141 11.69 -1.51 -11.16
C LYS A 141 11.35 -3.00 -11.07
N ARG A 142 10.08 -3.34 -11.29
CA ARG A 142 9.66 -4.74 -11.37
C ARG A 142 10.33 -5.47 -12.54
N ASP A 143 10.41 -4.83 -13.69
CA ASP A 143 11.06 -5.41 -14.87
C ASP A 143 12.56 -5.65 -14.61
N GLU A 144 13.24 -4.77 -13.84
CA GLU A 144 14.61 -5.04 -13.34
C GLU A 144 14.68 -6.33 -12.51
N TYR A 145 13.74 -6.55 -11.57
CA TYR A 145 13.69 -7.78 -10.80
C TYR A 145 13.43 -9.01 -11.69
N PHE A 146 12.62 -8.86 -12.74
CA PHE A 146 12.31 -9.95 -13.66
C PHE A 146 13.50 -10.33 -14.54
N LEU A 147 14.34 -9.35 -14.90
CA LEU A 147 15.63 -9.57 -15.58
C LEU A 147 16.68 -10.20 -14.68
N GLY A 148 16.59 -10.00 -13.36
CA GLY A 148 17.50 -10.57 -12.36
C GLY A 148 17.13 -11.98 -11.87
N ASP A 149 18.04 -12.54 -11.06
CA ASP A 149 17.94 -13.90 -10.52
C ASP A 149 17.15 -14.02 -9.21
N ALA A 150 16.75 -12.89 -8.61
CA ALA A 150 16.00 -12.85 -7.35
C ALA A 150 14.52 -13.24 -7.57
N HIS A 151 13.93 -14.07 -6.71
CA HIS A 151 12.49 -14.27 -6.72
C HIS A 151 11.76 -12.95 -6.38
N PHE A 152 10.55 -12.78 -6.91
CA PHE A 152 9.76 -11.57 -6.72
C PHE A 152 8.40 -11.92 -6.12
N ILE A 153 8.08 -11.32 -4.99
CA ILE A 153 6.77 -11.36 -4.35
C ILE A 153 6.20 -9.95 -4.36
N GLU A 154 4.94 -9.80 -4.74
CA GLU A 154 4.19 -8.55 -4.61
C GLU A 154 3.02 -8.80 -3.66
N ILE A 155 2.96 -8.01 -2.58
CA ILE A 155 1.85 -8.00 -1.63
C ILE A 155 1.04 -6.74 -1.90
N ASP A 156 -0.17 -6.93 -2.45
CA ASP A 156 -1.08 -5.85 -2.79
C ASP A 156 -2.31 -5.88 -1.88
N LEU A 157 -2.28 -5.01 -0.87
CA LEU A 157 -3.33 -4.84 0.13
C LEU A 157 -4.19 -3.59 -0.12
N LEU A 158 -4.20 -3.08 -1.35
CA LEU A 158 -4.98 -1.90 -1.73
C LEU A 158 -6.08 -2.28 -2.71
N ARG A 159 -7.34 -1.94 -2.42
CA ARG A 159 -8.47 -2.21 -3.31
C ARG A 159 -8.46 -1.31 -4.55
N GLY A 160 -8.00 -0.08 -4.38
CA GLY A 160 -8.07 0.98 -5.38
C GLY A 160 -6.88 1.03 -6.32
N GLY A 161 -6.98 1.92 -7.31
CA GLY A 161 -5.89 2.28 -8.22
C GLY A 161 -5.62 1.27 -9.34
N ARG A 162 -4.67 1.63 -10.22
CA ARG A 162 -4.29 0.82 -11.37
C ARG A 162 -3.28 -0.23 -10.96
N ARG A 163 -3.71 -1.50 -10.94
CA ARG A 163 -2.80 -2.64 -10.79
C ARG A 163 -2.26 -3.08 -12.15
N TRP A 164 -1.02 -3.56 -12.17
CA TRP A 164 -0.56 -4.37 -13.29
C TRP A 164 -1.24 -5.74 -13.25
N LYS A 165 -1.79 -6.17 -14.39
CA LYS A 165 -2.48 -7.46 -14.49
C LYS A 165 -1.60 -8.49 -15.20
N ALA A 166 -1.47 -9.67 -14.61
CA ALA A 166 -0.82 -10.81 -15.24
C ALA A 166 -1.88 -11.69 -15.93
N GLY A 167 -2.20 -11.38 -17.18
CA GLY A 167 -3.26 -12.09 -17.93
C GLY A 167 -4.65 -11.89 -17.33
N ASP A 168 -5.49 -12.91 -17.44
CA ASP A 168 -6.88 -12.91 -16.97
C ASP A 168 -6.97 -13.33 -15.49
N GLU A 169 -6.52 -12.46 -14.59
CA GLU A 169 -6.62 -12.67 -13.14
C GLU A 169 -8.03 -12.33 -12.59
N PRO A 170 -8.55 -13.06 -11.59
CA PRO A 170 -9.81 -12.73 -10.93
C PRO A 170 -9.78 -11.32 -10.31
N ALA A 171 -10.89 -10.59 -10.45
CA ALA A 171 -11.03 -9.25 -9.90
C ALA A 171 -11.44 -9.31 -8.41
N LEU A 172 -10.50 -9.66 -7.53
CA LEU A 172 -10.64 -9.47 -6.08
C LEU A 172 -9.82 -8.26 -5.61
N GLY A 173 -10.24 -7.70 -4.48
CA GLY A 173 -9.70 -6.45 -3.92
C GLY A 173 -8.21 -6.52 -3.63
N TYR A 174 -7.73 -7.67 -3.15
CA TYR A 174 -6.35 -7.85 -2.70
C TYR A 174 -5.69 -9.02 -3.41
N ARG A 175 -4.35 -9.04 -3.45
CA ARG A 175 -3.61 -10.19 -3.97
C ARG A 175 -2.23 -10.34 -3.37
N VAL A 176 -1.74 -11.57 -3.45
CA VAL A 176 -0.30 -11.86 -3.43
C VAL A 176 0.09 -12.44 -4.77
N LEU A 177 1.21 -11.98 -5.32
CA LEU A 177 1.82 -12.56 -6.52
C LEU A 177 3.20 -13.10 -6.18
N LEU A 178 3.54 -14.28 -6.69
CA LEU A 178 4.89 -14.85 -6.64
C LEU A 178 5.39 -15.18 -8.04
N SER A 179 6.46 -14.52 -8.45
CA SER A 179 7.23 -14.82 -9.65
C SER A 179 8.56 -15.43 -9.25
N ARG A 180 8.80 -16.70 -9.61
CA ARG A 180 10.08 -17.37 -9.33
C ARG A 180 11.07 -17.11 -10.47
N SER A 181 12.33 -16.79 -10.13
CA SER A 181 13.37 -16.49 -11.13
C SER A 181 13.57 -17.59 -12.17
N ARG A 182 13.47 -18.87 -11.78
CA ARG A 182 13.59 -20.00 -12.73
C ARG A 182 12.34 -20.32 -13.54
N ARG A 183 11.23 -19.63 -13.31
CA ARG A 183 9.93 -19.92 -13.94
C ARG A 183 9.20 -18.64 -14.38
N ARG A 184 9.93 -17.59 -14.77
CA ARG A 184 9.38 -16.25 -15.09
C ARG A 184 8.21 -16.22 -16.09
N HIS A 185 8.09 -17.23 -16.94
CA HIS A 185 6.95 -17.39 -17.84
C HIS A 185 5.61 -17.71 -17.11
N LYS A 186 5.64 -17.97 -15.79
CA LYS A 186 4.48 -18.19 -14.93
C LYS A 186 4.66 -17.51 -13.58
N ALA A 187 3.56 -17.00 -13.04
CA ALA A 187 3.47 -16.52 -11.65
C ALA A 187 2.36 -17.28 -10.90
N GLY A 188 2.53 -17.45 -9.60
CA GLY A 188 1.44 -17.81 -8.69
C GLY A 188 0.72 -16.55 -8.24
N ILE A 189 -0.61 -16.59 -8.22
CA ILE A 189 -1.44 -15.47 -7.75
C ILE A 189 -2.45 -16.02 -6.76
N TRP A 190 -2.54 -15.37 -5.60
CA TRP A 190 -3.56 -15.62 -4.59
C TRP A 190 -4.40 -14.35 -4.47
N PRO A 191 -5.49 -14.22 -5.24
CA PRO A 191 -6.44 -13.14 -5.07
C PRO A 191 -7.33 -13.44 -3.86
N PHE A 192 -7.70 -12.42 -3.08
CA PHE A 192 -8.57 -12.58 -1.91
C PHE A 192 -9.35 -11.28 -1.62
N GLY A 193 -10.49 -11.42 -0.95
CA GLY A 193 -11.34 -10.33 -0.48
C GLY A 193 -11.27 -10.13 1.05
N VAL A 194 -12.13 -9.26 1.56
CA VAL A 194 -12.20 -8.92 3.00
C VAL A 194 -12.66 -10.10 3.87
N ARG A 195 -13.45 -11.02 3.28
CA ARG A 195 -14.03 -12.19 3.95
C ARG A 195 -13.14 -13.43 3.90
N ASP A 196 -12.18 -13.44 2.98
CA ASP A 196 -11.30 -14.57 2.74
C ASP A 196 -10.16 -14.58 3.76
N PRO A 197 -9.70 -15.74 4.24
CA PRO A 197 -8.49 -15.79 5.03
C PRO A 197 -7.28 -15.34 4.20
N LEU A 198 -6.37 -14.58 4.82
CA LEU A 198 -5.10 -14.20 4.19
C LEU A 198 -4.30 -15.44 3.74
N PRO A 199 -3.79 -15.47 2.49
CA PRO A 199 -3.16 -16.66 1.96
C PRO A 199 -1.79 -16.92 2.62
N PRO A 200 -1.44 -18.18 2.92
CA PRO A 200 -0.07 -18.53 3.26
C PRO A 200 0.81 -18.31 2.02
N THR A 201 1.88 -17.52 2.17
CA THR A 201 2.74 -17.14 1.03
C THR A 201 4.08 -17.85 1.13
N PRO A 202 4.44 -18.72 0.16
CA PRO A 202 5.78 -19.29 0.15
C PRO A 202 6.82 -18.24 -0.25
N VAL A 203 7.87 -18.11 0.56
CA VAL A 203 9.05 -17.28 0.29
C VAL A 203 10.17 -18.18 -0.20
N PRO A 204 10.46 -18.19 -1.51
CA PRO A 204 11.51 -19.03 -2.04
C PRO A 204 12.89 -18.62 -1.53
N LEU A 205 13.78 -19.59 -1.41
CA LEU A 205 15.20 -19.39 -1.11
C LEU A 205 16.08 -19.79 -2.30
N ALA A 206 17.39 -19.87 -2.11
CA ALA A 206 18.29 -20.26 -3.17
C ALA A 206 18.05 -21.71 -3.63
N ARG A 207 18.70 -22.11 -4.72
CA ARG A 207 18.53 -23.45 -5.30
C ARG A 207 18.77 -24.55 -4.26
N GLY A 208 17.80 -25.45 -4.15
CA GLY A 208 17.92 -26.65 -3.31
C GLY A 208 17.43 -26.43 -1.88
N ASP A 209 17.25 -25.17 -1.46
CA ASP A 209 16.63 -24.85 -0.19
C ASP A 209 15.10 -24.81 -0.35
N ALA A 210 14.39 -25.33 0.66
CA ALA A 210 12.94 -25.30 0.68
C ALA A 210 12.43 -23.87 0.89
N ASP A 211 11.24 -23.58 0.37
CA ASP A 211 10.57 -22.32 0.66
C ASP A 211 10.29 -22.21 2.16
N VAL A 212 10.36 -20.98 2.68
CA VAL A 212 9.90 -20.65 4.04
C VAL A 212 8.51 -20.05 3.93
N GLU A 213 7.59 -20.50 4.78
CA GLU A 213 6.24 -19.92 4.81
C GLU A 213 6.25 -18.52 5.45
N LEU A 214 5.64 -17.56 4.76
CA LEU A 214 5.23 -16.27 5.29
C LEU A 214 3.73 -16.32 5.65
N PRO A 215 3.39 -16.50 6.95
CA PRO A 215 2.00 -16.52 7.39
C PRO A 215 1.43 -15.10 7.42
N LEU A 216 0.86 -14.63 6.30
CA LEU A 216 0.39 -13.25 6.16
C LEU A 216 -0.62 -12.83 7.23
N ARG A 217 -1.44 -13.76 7.71
CA ARG A 217 -2.34 -13.50 8.84
C ARG A 217 -1.57 -13.06 10.10
N SER A 218 -0.49 -13.75 10.43
CA SER A 218 0.34 -13.41 11.59
C SER A 218 1.10 -12.11 11.37
N VAL A 219 1.56 -11.86 10.13
CA VAL A 219 2.22 -10.59 9.76
C VAL A 219 1.28 -9.40 9.97
N LEU A 220 0.06 -9.47 9.43
CA LEU A 220 -0.92 -8.40 9.60
C LEU A 220 -1.29 -8.21 11.08
N SER A 221 -1.44 -9.32 11.82
CA SER A 221 -1.78 -9.26 13.24
C SER A 221 -0.66 -8.61 14.07
N ASP A 222 0.61 -8.95 13.82
CA ASP A 222 1.76 -8.34 14.50
C ASP A 222 1.84 -6.84 14.21
N ALA A 223 1.76 -6.43 12.93
CA ALA A 223 1.76 -5.02 12.53
C ALA A 223 0.62 -4.23 13.21
N TYR A 224 -0.59 -4.80 13.18
CA TYR A 224 -1.77 -4.19 13.76
C TYR A 224 -1.68 -4.03 15.28
N GLU A 225 -1.17 -5.05 15.97
CA GLU A 225 -1.05 -5.05 17.43
C GLU A 225 0.07 -4.14 17.94
N ARG A 226 1.22 -4.14 17.26
CA ARG A 226 2.35 -3.25 17.58
C ARG A 226 1.98 -1.78 17.44
N ALA A 227 1.34 -1.42 16.33
CA ALA A 227 0.84 -0.06 16.12
C ALA A 227 -0.37 0.28 17.02
N GLY A 228 -1.03 -0.76 17.57
CA GLY A 228 -2.13 -0.60 18.50
C GLY A 228 -3.39 -0.03 17.87
N TYR A 229 -3.62 -0.32 16.58
CA TYR A 229 -4.71 0.22 15.78
C TYR A 229 -6.10 -0.01 16.42
N ALA A 230 -6.29 -1.11 17.14
CA ALA A 230 -7.53 -1.35 17.90
C ALA A 230 -7.91 -0.23 18.88
N ARG A 231 -6.94 0.58 19.35
CA ARG A 231 -7.19 1.62 20.36
C ARG A 231 -7.68 2.94 19.78
N TRP A 232 -7.45 3.17 18.48
CA TRP A 232 -7.62 4.51 17.91
C TRP A 232 -8.26 4.51 16.52
N LEU A 233 -8.33 3.38 15.81
CA LEU A 233 -9.14 3.28 14.61
C LEU A 233 -10.63 3.38 14.96
N ASP A 234 -11.32 4.32 14.33
CA ASP A 234 -12.77 4.45 14.41
C ASP A 234 -13.44 3.51 13.40
N TYR A 235 -13.94 2.38 13.91
CA TYR A 235 -14.71 1.42 13.12
C TYR A 235 -16.20 1.79 12.98
N SER A 236 -16.69 2.79 13.72
CA SER A 236 -18.10 3.22 13.64
C SER A 236 -18.39 4.07 12.39
N GLY A 237 -17.36 4.74 11.89
CA GLY A 237 -17.38 5.53 10.67
C GLY A 237 -17.59 4.73 9.38
N PRO A 238 -17.68 5.42 8.22
CA PRO A 238 -17.74 4.76 6.93
C PRO A 238 -16.43 4.03 6.62
N VAL A 239 -16.52 2.91 5.89
CA VAL A 239 -15.33 2.23 5.36
C VAL A 239 -14.58 3.19 4.43
N PRO A 240 -13.25 3.35 4.58
CA PRO A 240 -12.46 4.23 3.73
C PRO A 240 -12.57 3.85 2.24
N PRO A 241 -12.46 4.84 1.33
CA PRO A 241 -12.44 4.59 -0.10
C PRO A 241 -11.26 3.68 -0.50
N PRO A 242 -11.38 2.92 -1.61
CA PRO A 242 -12.53 2.85 -2.50
C PRO A 242 -13.73 2.12 -1.87
N PRO A 243 -14.95 2.30 -2.40
CA PRO A 243 -16.12 1.63 -1.88
C PRO A 243 -15.98 0.10 -2.01
N LEU A 244 -16.47 -0.62 -1.00
CA LEU A 244 -16.71 -2.06 -1.09
C LEU A 244 -17.95 -2.32 -1.95
N SER A 245 -18.14 -3.57 -2.37
CA SER A 245 -19.46 -4.02 -2.85
C SER A 245 -20.50 -3.85 -1.73
N ASP A 246 -21.77 -3.66 -2.09
CA ASP A 246 -22.84 -3.51 -1.08
C ASP A 246 -22.89 -4.71 -0.13
N GLU A 247 -22.64 -5.91 -0.67
CA GLU A 247 -22.59 -7.14 0.10
C GLU A 247 -21.44 -7.11 1.11
N ASP A 248 -20.22 -6.76 0.68
CA ASP A 248 -19.04 -6.68 1.55
C ASP A 248 -19.17 -5.56 2.58
N ALA A 249 -19.72 -4.40 2.20
CA ALA A 249 -19.97 -3.30 3.13
C ALA A 249 -20.96 -3.71 4.24
N ALA A 250 -22.04 -4.39 3.88
CA ALA A 250 -23.01 -4.90 4.84
C ALA A 250 -22.40 -5.95 5.78
N TRP A 251 -21.57 -6.85 5.24
CA TRP A 251 -20.87 -7.85 6.04
C TRP A 251 -19.83 -7.22 6.98
N VAL A 252 -19.06 -6.24 6.52
CA VAL A 252 -18.09 -5.50 7.34
C VAL A 252 -18.79 -4.83 8.53
N ARG A 253 -19.95 -4.18 8.31
CA ARG A 253 -20.78 -3.61 9.39
C ARG A 253 -21.15 -4.67 10.43
N GLN A 254 -21.63 -5.83 10.00
CA GLN A 254 -21.99 -6.92 10.91
C GLN A 254 -20.80 -7.44 11.75
N VAL A 255 -19.60 -7.47 11.17
CA VAL A 255 -18.38 -7.91 11.90
C VAL A 255 -17.99 -6.87 12.96
N VAL A 256 -18.06 -5.59 12.62
CA VAL A 256 -17.75 -4.49 13.54
C VAL A 256 -18.77 -4.43 14.68
N ASP A 257 -20.07 -4.56 14.39
CA ASP A 257 -21.15 -4.48 15.40
C ASP A 257 -21.12 -5.62 16.44
N ARG A 258 -20.41 -6.72 16.14
CA ARG A 258 -20.23 -7.87 17.05
C ARG A 258 -19.03 -7.73 17.98
N ARG A 259 -18.23 -6.67 17.82
CA ARG A 259 -17.00 -6.43 18.56
C ARG A 259 -17.27 -5.75 19.91
#